data_AF-A0AAV4SZW0-F1
#
_entry.id   AF-A0AAV4SZW0-F1
#
_cell.length_a   1.000
_cell.length_b   1.000
_cell.length_c   1.000
_cell.angle_alpha   90.00
_cell.angle_beta   90.00
_cell.angle_gamma   90.00
#
_symmetry.space_group_name_H-M   'P 1'
#
loop_
_entity.id
_entity.type
_entity.pdbx_description
1 polymer ?
#
loop_
_entity_poly.entity_id
_entity_poly.type
_entity_poly.pdbx_seq_one_letter_code
_entity_poly.pdbx_strand_id
1 'polypeptide(L)'
;MSSMVFLNDDVTFFNVTSPNVTFPNVTFPNRTLNVTCTPEQQHPQHALYHLANICYIVSYLAPRGKRGLLFMHSLLILGFFLFAMWAWNIVCSPNIFSWNFFFVLLNLGQVLQILYSMRKVKLPLELEDIYRILFQPLQVSRLSFQKLVSPECAQMLNLHPGEAYAMQGLTRTDRLGLLIKGKANVISGQHFLHQIQANEFLDSPEFESSRSGVEEKFKVSIIATTPCRAVVWQRQSLEYLLIKETHLSNILALLLSTDITKKLYSMNDKMVTEKGSHLDIRLPSFTGSIASHEEAKKVTESVLGCREFVPLGANGLMQPLRTD
;
A
#
# COMPACT_ATOMS: atom_id res chain seq x y z
N MET A 1 -20.15 9.42 -20.99
CA MET A 1 -19.46 9.82 -22.22
C MET A 1 -19.77 8.77 -23.26
N SER A 2 -20.87 9.00 -23.97
CA SER A 2 -21.35 8.16 -25.06
C SER A 2 -20.46 8.36 -26.27
N SER A 3 -20.08 7.28 -26.93
CA SER A 3 -19.64 7.32 -28.32
C SER A 3 -20.53 6.38 -29.10
N MET A 4 -21.64 6.97 -29.53
CA MET A 4 -22.55 6.47 -30.54
C MET A 4 -21.81 6.64 -31.87
N VAL A 5 -21.25 5.56 -32.41
CA VAL A 5 -20.71 5.57 -33.77
C VAL A 5 -21.88 5.27 -34.69
N PHE A 6 -22.50 6.33 -35.20
CA PHE A 6 -23.23 6.28 -36.45
C PHE A 6 -22.21 6.07 -37.57
N LEU A 7 -22.25 4.92 -38.23
CA LEU A 7 -21.77 4.79 -39.60
C LEU A 7 -23.00 4.63 -40.47
N ASN A 8 -23.43 5.76 -41.03
CA ASN A 8 -24.36 5.82 -42.13
C ASN A 8 -23.59 5.62 -43.43
N ASP A 9 -24.24 4.89 -44.34
CA ASP A 9 -23.99 4.76 -45.78
C ASP A 9 -22.90 3.78 -46.25
N ASP A 10 -23.38 2.87 -47.11
CA ASP A 10 -22.69 1.98 -48.05
C ASP A 10 -22.04 0.69 -47.51
N VAL A 11 -22.83 -0.15 -46.83
CA VAL A 11 -22.64 -1.60 -46.95
C VAL A 11 -23.25 -2.03 -48.29
N THR A 12 -22.44 -1.94 -49.33
CA THR A 12 -22.65 -2.74 -50.54
C THR A 12 -22.73 -4.19 -50.10
N PHE A 13 -23.92 -4.75 -50.22
CA PHE A 13 -24.12 -6.20 -50.18
C PHE A 13 -23.13 -6.79 -51.18
N PHE A 14 -22.10 -7.49 -50.70
CA PHE A 14 -21.40 -8.47 -51.52
C PHE A 14 -22.40 -9.58 -51.83
N ASN A 15 -23.22 -9.33 -52.86
CA ASN A 15 -23.95 -10.34 -53.59
C ASN A 15 -22.91 -11.17 -54.34
N VAL A 16 -22.25 -12.09 -53.64
CA VAL A 16 -21.50 -13.16 -54.29
C VAL A 16 -22.55 -14.18 -54.75
N THR A 17 -23.20 -13.86 -55.87
CA THR A 17 -23.73 -14.87 -56.77
C THR A 17 -22.53 -15.50 -57.47
N SER A 18 -21.88 -16.46 -56.81
CA SER A 18 -20.96 -17.35 -57.51
C SER A 18 -21.78 -18.41 -58.27
N PRO A 19 -21.37 -18.76 -59.50
CA PRO A 19 -22.09 -19.73 -60.32
C PRO A 19 -21.94 -21.12 -59.71
N ASN A 20 -22.88 -22.02 -60.02
CA ASN A 20 -22.80 -23.46 -59.76
C ASN A 20 -21.37 -24.00 -59.88
N VAL A 21 -20.71 -24.21 -58.74
CA VAL A 21 -19.47 -24.99 -58.68
C VAL A 21 -19.90 -26.45 -58.51
N THR A 22 -19.97 -27.17 -59.62
CA THR A 22 -20.03 -28.63 -59.63
C THR A 22 -18.68 -29.18 -59.17
N PHE A 23 -18.62 -29.69 -57.94
CA PHE A 23 -17.50 -30.52 -57.50
C PHE A 23 -17.60 -31.90 -58.20
N PRO A 24 -16.51 -32.44 -58.78
CA PRO A 24 -16.51 -33.80 -59.27
C PRO A 24 -16.65 -34.77 -58.08
N ASN A 25 -17.47 -35.81 -58.26
CA ASN A 25 -17.66 -36.89 -57.30
C ASN A 25 -16.31 -37.56 -56.99
N VAL A 26 -15.75 -37.29 -55.81
CA VAL A 26 -14.66 -38.09 -55.25
C VAL A 26 -15.30 -39.21 -54.43
N THR A 27 -15.29 -40.42 -54.97
CA THR A 27 -15.75 -41.64 -54.31
C THR A 27 -14.68 -42.15 -53.34
N PHE A 28 -14.93 -42.01 -52.04
CA PHE A 28 -14.22 -42.75 -50.99
C PHE A 28 -15.05 -43.98 -50.60
N PRO A 29 -14.48 -45.20 -50.57
CA PRO A 29 -15.23 -46.39 -50.17
C PRO A 29 -15.35 -46.45 -48.64
N ASN A 30 -16.59 -46.66 -48.17
CA ASN A 30 -16.98 -47.18 -46.86
C ASN A 30 -16.65 -46.35 -45.60
N ARG A 31 -17.28 -45.17 -45.46
CA ARG A 31 -18.13 -44.81 -44.29
C ARG A 31 -18.84 -43.49 -44.57
N THR A 32 -20.09 -43.53 -45.02
CA THR A 32 -20.94 -42.33 -45.11
C THR A 32 -21.34 -41.91 -43.71
N LEU A 33 -20.64 -40.91 -43.15
CA LEU A 33 -21.16 -40.16 -42.01
C LEU A 33 -22.30 -39.29 -42.56
N ASN A 34 -23.51 -39.83 -42.59
CA ASN A 34 -24.71 -39.09 -42.97
C ASN A 34 -25.03 -38.05 -41.88
N VAL A 35 -24.35 -36.91 -41.92
CA VAL A 35 -24.82 -35.70 -41.26
C VAL A 35 -25.87 -35.10 -42.19
N THR A 36 -27.08 -35.65 -42.16
CA THR A 36 -28.23 -35.09 -42.88
C THR A 36 -28.68 -33.83 -42.15
N CYS A 37 -28.05 -32.70 -42.46
CA CYS A 37 -28.62 -31.38 -42.20
C CYS A 37 -29.49 -31.03 -43.40
N THR A 38 -30.75 -31.48 -43.41
CA THR A 38 -31.72 -31.00 -44.40
C THR A 38 -32.18 -29.60 -43.98
N PRO A 39 -32.22 -28.60 -44.89
CA PRO A 39 -32.77 -27.28 -44.62
C PRO A 39 -34.31 -27.36 -44.64
N GLU A 40 -34.88 -28.24 -43.83
CA GLU A 40 -36.32 -28.43 -43.73
C GLU A 40 -36.80 -27.71 -42.47
N GLN A 41 -37.14 -26.44 -42.66
CA GLN A 41 -38.01 -25.60 -41.82
C GLN A 41 -37.92 -25.86 -40.31
N GLN A 42 -36.71 -25.92 -39.76
CA GLN A 42 -36.50 -25.98 -38.32
C GLN A 42 -36.82 -24.61 -37.72
N HIS A 43 -37.73 -24.61 -36.75
CA HIS A 43 -38.30 -23.39 -36.20
C HIS A 43 -37.17 -22.50 -35.65
N PRO A 44 -37.06 -21.22 -36.08
CA PRO A 44 -36.01 -20.31 -35.62
C PRO A 44 -36.07 -19.98 -34.10
N GLN A 45 -37.08 -20.50 -33.39
CA GLN A 45 -37.37 -20.24 -31.98
C GLN A 45 -36.90 -21.38 -31.06
N HIS A 46 -35.66 -21.85 -31.22
CA HIS A 46 -35.09 -22.83 -30.28
C HIS A 46 -34.76 -22.17 -28.94
N ALA A 47 -34.98 -22.89 -27.83
CA ALA A 47 -34.70 -22.40 -26.48
C ALA A 47 -33.24 -21.93 -26.30
N LEU A 48 -32.28 -22.57 -26.98
CA LEU A 48 -30.86 -22.17 -26.99
C LEU A 48 -30.65 -20.75 -27.53
N TYR A 49 -31.38 -20.37 -28.59
CA TYR A 49 -31.32 -19.03 -29.17
C TYR A 49 -31.86 -17.99 -28.18
N HIS A 50 -33.02 -18.24 -27.57
CA HIS A 50 -33.57 -17.32 -26.57
C HIS A 50 -32.70 -17.22 -25.32
N LEU A 51 -32.16 -18.34 -24.83
CA LEU A 51 -31.26 -18.36 -23.68
C LEU A 51 -29.97 -17.57 -23.96
N ALA A 52 -29.37 -17.73 -25.14
CA ALA A 52 -28.21 -16.96 -25.55
C ALA A 52 -28.49 -15.45 -25.53
N ASN A 53 -29.63 -15.02 -26.07
CA ASN A 53 -30.05 -13.62 -26.06
C ASN A 53 -30.29 -13.07 -24.65
N ILE A 54 -30.89 -13.88 -23.76
CA ILE A 54 -31.03 -13.51 -22.34
C ILE A 54 -29.64 -13.34 -21.70
N CYS A 55 -28.70 -14.25 -21.93
CA CYS A 55 -27.34 -14.13 -21.44
C CYS A 55 -26.67 -12.82 -21.92
N TYR A 56 -26.87 -12.43 -23.18
CA TYR A 56 -26.37 -11.15 -23.68
C TYR A 56 -26.97 -9.97 -22.94
N ILE A 57 -28.31 -9.92 -22.78
CA ILE A 57 -28.97 -8.83 -22.06
C ILE A 57 -28.44 -8.74 -20.63
N VAL A 58 -28.36 -9.86 -19.90
CA VAL A 58 -27.88 -9.88 -18.52
C VAL A 58 -26.40 -9.48 -18.44
N SER A 59 -25.58 -9.83 -19.43
CA SER A 59 -24.16 -9.44 -19.46
C SER A 59 -23.99 -7.92 -19.49
N TYR A 60 -24.86 -7.19 -20.20
CA TYR A 60 -24.80 -5.73 -20.30
C TYR A 60 -25.37 -5.01 -19.08
N LEU A 61 -26.05 -5.72 -18.18
CA LEU A 61 -26.50 -5.19 -16.88
C LEU A 61 -25.41 -5.23 -15.81
N ALA A 62 -24.18 -5.65 -16.16
CA ALA A 62 -23.11 -5.82 -15.19
C ALA A 62 -22.75 -4.51 -14.45
N PRO A 63 -22.56 -4.57 -13.12
CA PRO A 63 -22.19 -3.39 -12.32
C PRO A 63 -20.75 -2.94 -12.62
N ARG A 64 -20.45 -1.66 -12.35
CA ARG A 64 -19.10 -1.10 -12.53
C ARG A 64 -18.12 -1.71 -11.52
N GLY A 65 -17.01 -2.29 -12.00
CA GLY A 65 -15.91 -2.79 -11.17
C GLY A 65 -15.27 -4.06 -11.72
N LYS A 66 -14.10 -4.47 -11.19
CA LYS A 66 -13.35 -5.65 -11.69
C LYS A 66 -14.15 -6.96 -11.63
N ARG A 67 -14.97 -7.14 -10.58
CA ARG A 67 -15.86 -8.32 -10.45
C ARG A 67 -17.03 -8.27 -11.43
N GLY A 68 -17.59 -7.07 -11.67
CA GLY A 68 -18.64 -6.88 -12.68
C GLY A 68 -18.14 -7.12 -14.10
N LEU A 69 -16.90 -6.70 -14.40
CA LEU A 69 -16.27 -6.97 -15.69
C LEU A 69 -16.01 -8.47 -15.91
N LEU A 70 -15.58 -9.21 -14.89
CA LEU A 70 -15.50 -10.67 -14.93
C LEU A 70 -16.87 -11.31 -15.21
N PHE A 71 -17.91 -10.85 -14.52
CA PHE A 71 -19.27 -11.35 -14.69
C PHE A 71 -19.78 -11.11 -16.11
N MET A 72 -19.59 -9.90 -16.66
CA MET A 72 -19.95 -9.55 -18.02
C MET A 72 -19.30 -10.51 -19.03
N HIS A 73 -17.97 -10.64 -19.02
CA HIS A 73 -17.29 -11.50 -19.99
C HIS A 73 -17.64 -12.98 -19.80
N SER A 74 -17.88 -13.44 -18.57
CA SER A 74 -18.30 -14.82 -18.31
C SER A 74 -19.68 -15.12 -18.91
N LEU A 75 -20.64 -14.20 -18.78
CA LEU A 75 -21.96 -14.36 -19.41
C LEU A 75 -21.92 -14.21 -20.93
N LEU A 76 -21.05 -13.36 -21.47
CA LEU A 76 -20.84 -13.27 -22.92
C LEU A 76 -20.27 -14.59 -23.47
N ILE A 77 -19.30 -15.21 -22.80
CA ILE A 77 -18.79 -16.54 -23.17
C ILE A 77 -19.94 -17.55 -23.22
N LEU A 78 -20.78 -17.59 -22.18
CA LEU A 78 -21.92 -18.49 -22.13
C LEU A 78 -22.91 -18.23 -23.27
N GLY A 79 -23.25 -16.97 -23.54
CA GLY A 79 -24.14 -16.58 -24.62
C GLY A 79 -23.61 -16.97 -26.01
N PHE A 80 -22.36 -16.63 -26.32
CA PHE A 80 -21.73 -16.97 -27.59
C PHE A 80 -21.56 -18.48 -27.78
N PHE A 81 -21.26 -19.22 -26.70
CA PHE A 81 -21.18 -20.68 -26.74
C PHE A 81 -22.54 -21.33 -27.03
N LEU A 82 -23.61 -20.88 -26.36
CA LEU A 82 -24.98 -21.36 -26.61
C LEU A 82 -25.44 -21.05 -28.04
N PHE A 83 -25.11 -19.85 -28.55
CA PHE A 83 -25.43 -19.44 -29.91
C PHE A 83 -24.65 -20.25 -30.96
N ALA A 84 -23.36 -20.51 -30.71
CA ALA A 84 -22.54 -21.37 -31.57
C ALA A 84 -23.07 -22.82 -31.59
N MET A 85 -23.48 -23.35 -30.43
CA MET A 85 -24.07 -24.69 -30.31
C MET A 85 -25.39 -24.79 -31.10
N TRP A 86 -26.25 -23.77 -31.03
CA TRP A 86 -27.46 -23.68 -31.83
C TRP A 86 -27.15 -23.63 -33.34
N ALA A 87 -26.20 -22.80 -33.75
CA ALA A 87 -25.80 -22.68 -35.15
C ALA A 87 -25.21 -23.98 -35.73
N TRP A 88 -24.51 -24.77 -34.92
CA TRP A 88 -23.94 -26.06 -35.32
C TRP A 88 -24.97 -27.18 -35.39
N ASN A 89 -25.79 -27.35 -34.35
CA ASN A 89 -26.68 -28.51 -34.22
C ASN A 89 -28.03 -28.34 -34.94
N ILE A 90 -28.51 -27.10 -35.11
CA ILE A 90 -29.83 -26.82 -35.69
C ILE A 90 -29.66 -26.25 -37.11
N VAL A 91 -29.03 -25.08 -37.23
CA VAL A 91 -28.93 -24.36 -38.52
C VAL A 91 -27.87 -24.97 -39.45
N CYS A 92 -26.95 -25.78 -38.90
CA CYS A 92 -25.80 -26.34 -39.59
C CYS A 92 -25.00 -25.31 -40.42
N SER A 93 -24.84 -24.09 -39.89
CA SER A 93 -24.12 -23.00 -40.54
C SER A 93 -22.70 -22.85 -39.96
N PRO A 94 -21.66 -23.31 -40.67
CA PRO A 94 -20.28 -23.25 -40.16
C PRO A 94 -19.75 -21.81 -40.04
N ASN A 95 -20.27 -20.88 -40.86
CA ASN A 95 -19.88 -19.47 -40.80
C ASN A 95 -20.33 -18.82 -39.48
N ILE A 96 -21.62 -19.00 -39.12
CA ILE A 96 -22.18 -18.47 -37.87
C ILE A 96 -21.49 -19.11 -36.67
N PHE A 97 -21.25 -20.42 -36.70
CA PHE A 97 -20.50 -21.12 -35.66
C PHE A 97 -19.10 -20.51 -35.47
N SER A 98 -18.32 -20.38 -36.54
CA SER A 98 -16.93 -19.90 -36.48
C SER A 98 -16.84 -18.49 -35.90
N TRP A 99 -17.76 -17.60 -36.29
CA TRP A 99 -17.81 -16.23 -35.79
C TRP A 99 -18.11 -16.15 -34.29
N ASN A 100 -19.09 -16.93 -33.81
CA ASN A 100 -19.44 -16.97 -32.38
C ASN A 100 -18.34 -17.64 -31.55
N PHE A 101 -17.71 -18.68 -32.08
CA PHE A 101 -16.57 -19.34 -31.43
C PHE A 101 -15.38 -18.39 -31.28
N PHE A 102 -15.09 -17.55 -32.28
CA PHE A 102 -14.07 -16.52 -32.18
C PHE A 102 -14.34 -15.53 -31.02
N PHE A 103 -15.59 -15.09 -30.85
CA PHE A 103 -15.96 -14.24 -29.70
C PHE A 103 -15.85 -14.95 -28.36
N VAL A 104 -16.10 -16.26 -28.29
CA VAL A 104 -15.81 -17.06 -27.08
C VAL A 104 -14.33 -16.95 -26.71
N LEU A 105 -13.43 -17.13 -27.68
CA LEU A 105 -11.98 -17.04 -27.44
C LEU A 105 -11.54 -15.65 -26.99
N LEU A 106 -12.06 -14.59 -27.64
CA LEU A 106 -11.76 -13.21 -27.25
C LEU A 106 -12.20 -12.92 -25.81
N ASN A 107 -13.43 -13.28 -25.46
CA ASN A 107 -13.93 -13.06 -24.10
C ASN A 107 -13.21 -13.94 -23.08
N LEU A 108 -12.81 -15.16 -23.44
CA LEU A 108 -11.98 -16.02 -22.59
C LEU A 108 -10.61 -15.38 -22.31
N GLY A 109 -9.97 -14.82 -23.32
CA GLY A 109 -8.72 -14.06 -23.16
C GLY A 109 -8.88 -12.89 -22.18
N GLN A 110 -9.97 -12.12 -22.30
CA GLN A 110 -10.29 -11.04 -21.37
C GLN A 110 -10.51 -11.55 -19.93
N VAL A 111 -11.25 -12.64 -19.76
CA VAL A 111 -11.43 -13.27 -18.43
C VAL A 111 -10.08 -13.68 -17.85
N LEU A 112 -9.22 -14.34 -18.63
CA LEU A 112 -7.88 -14.74 -18.17
C LEU A 112 -7.02 -13.54 -17.79
N GLN A 113 -7.02 -12.47 -18.59
CA GLN A 113 -6.28 -11.24 -18.29
C GLN A 113 -6.79 -10.56 -17.01
N ILE A 114 -8.11 -10.50 -16.81
CA ILE A 114 -8.70 -9.91 -15.60
C ILE A 114 -8.42 -10.82 -14.39
N LEU A 115 -8.55 -12.14 -14.52
CA LEU A 115 -8.18 -13.10 -13.46
C LEU A 115 -6.71 -12.97 -13.09
N TYR A 116 -5.82 -12.82 -14.07
CA TYR A 116 -4.40 -12.56 -13.84
C TYR A 116 -4.17 -11.23 -13.10
N SER A 117 -4.86 -10.17 -13.51
CA SER A 117 -4.81 -8.85 -12.85
C SER A 117 -5.44 -8.85 -11.44
N MET A 118 -6.34 -9.80 -11.17
CA MET A 118 -6.99 -10.01 -9.88
C MET A 118 -6.20 -10.96 -8.97
N ARG A 119 -5.29 -11.76 -9.53
CA ARG A 119 -4.32 -12.59 -8.81
C ARG A 119 -3.28 -11.67 -8.17
N LYS A 120 -3.73 -11.02 -7.11
CA LYS A 120 -2.93 -10.36 -6.10
C LYS A 120 -1.92 -11.36 -5.55
N VAL A 121 -0.63 -11.01 -5.59
CA VAL A 121 0.43 -11.70 -4.84
C VAL A 121 -0.10 -11.94 -3.44
N LYS A 122 -0.23 -13.21 -3.04
CA LYS A 122 -0.68 -13.56 -1.69
C LYS A 122 0.25 -12.85 -0.73
N LEU A 123 -0.33 -12.05 0.16
CA LEU A 123 0.43 -11.45 1.24
C LEU A 123 1.16 -12.59 1.97
N PRO A 124 2.49 -12.52 2.13
CA PRO A 124 3.22 -13.53 2.90
C PRO A 124 2.59 -13.69 4.28
N LEU A 125 2.57 -14.92 4.81
CA LEU A 125 1.97 -15.21 6.12
C LEU A 125 2.48 -14.27 7.21
N GLU A 126 3.78 -13.96 7.19
CA GLU A 126 4.45 -13.10 8.17
C GLU A 126 3.91 -11.66 8.17
N LEU A 127 3.38 -11.18 7.04
CA LEU A 127 2.82 -9.85 6.90
C LEU A 127 1.34 -9.82 7.26
N GLU A 128 0.64 -10.93 7.06
CA GLU A 128 -0.73 -11.11 7.54
C GLU A 128 -0.77 -11.06 9.07
N ASP A 129 0.25 -11.61 9.74
CA ASP A 129 0.37 -11.52 11.21
C ASP A 129 0.56 -10.06 11.66
N ILE A 130 1.44 -9.29 11.00
CA ILE A 130 1.60 -7.86 11.25
C ILE A 130 0.29 -7.09 11.04
N TYR A 131 -0.41 -7.38 9.95
CA TYR A 131 -1.70 -6.76 9.66
C TYR A 131 -2.69 -6.98 10.82
N ARG A 132 -2.78 -8.21 11.33
CA ARG A 132 -3.69 -8.56 12.42
C ARG A 132 -3.33 -7.87 13.74
N ILE A 133 -2.05 -7.68 14.01
CA ILE A 133 -1.57 -7.11 15.27
C ILE A 133 -1.63 -5.57 15.26
N LEU A 134 -1.12 -4.92 14.20
CA LEU A 134 -0.95 -3.46 14.17
C LEU A 134 -2.09 -2.73 13.44
N PHE A 135 -2.57 -3.27 12.33
CA PHE A 135 -3.45 -2.53 11.40
C PHE A 135 -4.94 -2.90 11.54
N GLN A 136 -5.24 -4.15 11.91
CA GLN A 136 -6.62 -4.63 12.10
C GLN A 136 -7.33 -3.94 13.27
N PRO A 137 -6.71 -3.70 14.45
CA PRO A 137 -7.36 -2.96 15.54
C PRO A 137 -7.71 -1.51 15.16
N LEU A 138 -6.96 -0.95 14.19
CA LEU A 138 -7.15 0.40 13.67
C LEU A 138 -8.10 0.46 12.46
N GLN A 139 -8.87 -0.60 12.21
CA GLN A 139 -9.88 -0.70 11.14
C GLN A 139 -9.34 -0.48 9.72
N VAL A 140 -8.06 -0.76 9.48
CA VAL A 140 -7.46 -0.60 8.15
C VAL A 140 -7.92 -1.72 7.21
N SER A 141 -8.41 -1.36 6.03
CA SER A 141 -8.79 -2.34 5.02
C SER A 141 -7.59 -3.16 4.56
N ARG A 142 -7.77 -4.47 4.33
CA ARG A 142 -6.75 -5.35 3.75
C ARG A 142 -6.19 -4.81 2.42
N LEU A 143 -7.04 -4.15 1.64
CA LEU A 143 -6.66 -3.56 0.35
C LEU A 143 -5.70 -2.38 0.53
N SER A 144 -5.91 -1.56 1.55
CA SER A 144 -5.04 -0.42 1.88
C SER A 144 -3.69 -0.90 2.42
N PHE A 145 -3.69 -1.89 3.33
CA PHE A 145 -2.44 -2.50 3.82
C PHE A 145 -1.66 -3.17 2.68
N GLN A 146 -2.35 -3.82 1.74
CA GLN A 146 -1.68 -4.41 0.58
C GLN A 146 -0.97 -3.37 -0.29
N LYS A 147 -1.49 -2.14 -0.41
CA LYS A 147 -0.80 -1.06 -1.11
C LYS A 147 0.46 -0.62 -0.35
N LEU A 148 0.39 -0.59 0.99
CA LEU A 148 1.55 -0.26 1.83
C LEU A 148 2.68 -1.27 1.66
N VAL A 149 2.35 -2.56 1.51
CA VAL A 149 3.36 -3.61 1.33
C VAL A 149 3.45 -4.11 -0.11
N SER A 150 3.06 -3.27 -1.07
CA SER A 150 3.30 -3.57 -2.47
C SER A 150 4.82 -3.55 -2.74
N PRO A 151 5.33 -4.38 -3.67
CA PRO A 151 6.75 -4.36 -4.03
C PRO A 151 7.22 -3.02 -4.62
N GLU A 152 6.29 -2.17 -5.04
CA GLU A 152 6.56 -0.80 -5.54
C GLU A 152 6.86 0.18 -4.39
N CYS A 153 6.35 -0.09 -3.18
CA CYS A 153 6.47 0.80 -2.02
C CYS A 153 7.43 0.23 -0.96
N ALA A 154 7.46 -1.10 -0.81
CA ALA A 154 8.13 -1.80 0.28
C ALA A 154 9.05 -2.92 -0.22
N GLN A 155 10.18 -3.09 0.45
CA GLN A 155 11.14 -4.16 0.21
C GLN A 155 11.32 -5.02 1.48
N MET A 156 11.51 -6.32 1.29
CA MET A 156 11.91 -7.22 2.38
C MET A 156 13.42 -7.20 2.55
N LEU A 157 13.87 -6.93 3.76
CA LEU A 157 15.27 -6.98 4.18
C LEU A 157 15.48 -8.13 5.15
N ASN A 158 16.51 -8.94 4.90
CA ASN A 158 16.96 -9.98 5.81
C ASN A 158 18.34 -9.58 6.35
N LEU A 159 18.50 -9.62 7.66
CA LEU A 159 19.74 -9.28 8.35
C LEU A 159 20.22 -10.48 9.15
N HIS A 160 21.51 -10.77 9.06
CA HIS A 160 22.15 -11.82 9.85
C HIS A 160 22.57 -11.26 11.23
N PRO A 161 22.77 -12.13 12.24
CA PRO A 161 23.32 -11.69 13.52
C PRO A 161 24.65 -10.95 13.33
N GLY A 162 24.78 -9.77 13.94
CA GLY A 162 25.94 -8.88 13.79
C GLY A 162 25.86 -7.93 12.60
N GLU A 163 24.91 -8.11 11.68
CA GLU A 163 24.73 -7.21 10.54
C GLU A 163 24.03 -5.91 10.98
N ALA A 164 24.50 -4.77 10.47
CA ALA A 164 23.95 -3.46 10.79
C ALA A 164 22.84 -3.07 9.80
N TYR A 165 21.66 -2.77 10.31
CA TYR A 165 20.59 -2.13 9.54
C TYR A 165 20.98 -0.70 9.15
N ALA A 166 21.52 0.04 10.13
CA ALA A 166 22.01 1.39 9.96
C ALA A 166 23.26 1.61 10.81
N MET A 167 24.19 2.39 10.28
CA MET A 167 25.44 2.75 10.94
C MET A 167 25.46 4.26 11.20
N GLN A 168 25.80 4.62 12.44
CA GLN A 168 25.92 5.99 12.89
C GLN A 168 26.85 6.81 11.98
N GLY A 169 26.37 7.98 11.53
CA GLY A 169 27.13 8.93 10.70
C GLY A 169 27.41 8.47 9.27
N LEU A 170 26.95 7.26 8.89
CA LEU A 170 27.17 6.67 7.57
C LEU A 170 25.86 6.48 6.81
N THR A 171 24.88 5.82 7.42
CA THR A 171 23.59 5.53 6.76
C THR A 171 22.72 6.77 6.73
N ARG A 172 22.04 7.01 5.60
CA ARG A 172 21.09 8.12 5.40
C ARG A 172 19.70 7.76 5.94
N THR A 173 18.95 8.75 6.41
CA THR A 173 17.60 8.59 7.00
C THR A 173 16.49 8.72 5.95
N ASP A 174 16.58 7.93 4.88
CA ASP A 174 15.72 8.00 3.68
C ASP A 174 14.70 6.85 3.56
N ARG A 175 14.59 6.04 4.61
CA ARG A 175 13.72 4.86 4.68
C ARG A 175 13.06 4.75 6.04
N LEU A 176 12.04 3.92 6.10
CA LEU A 176 11.37 3.49 7.31
C LEU A 176 11.39 1.97 7.35
N GLY A 177 11.87 1.37 8.43
CA GLY A 177 11.91 -0.07 8.68
C GLY A 177 10.94 -0.49 9.78
N LEU A 178 10.25 -1.61 9.57
CA LEU A 178 9.49 -2.31 10.60
C LEU A 178 10.03 -3.72 10.75
N LEU A 179 10.40 -4.10 11.97
CA LEU A 179 10.95 -5.41 12.28
C LEU A 179 9.81 -6.44 12.35
N ILE A 180 9.85 -7.48 11.51
CA ILE A 180 8.85 -8.56 11.46
C ILE A 180 9.23 -9.69 12.41
N LYS A 181 10.51 -10.07 12.39
CA LYS A 181 11.07 -11.16 13.19
C LYS A 181 12.47 -10.79 13.65
N GLY A 182 12.84 -11.35 14.80
CA GLY A 182 14.15 -11.17 15.40
C GLY A 182 14.17 -10.01 16.40
N LYS A 183 15.40 -9.58 16.72
CA LYS A 183 15.72 -8.54 17.71
C LYS A 183 16.94 -7.76 17.23
N ALA A 184 16.91 -6.45 17.39
CA ALA A 184 18.01 -5.56 17.04
C ALA A 184 18.37 -4.65 18.23
N ASN A 185 19.66 -4.34 18.37
CA ASN A 185 20.15 -3.46 19.42
C ASN A 185 20.47 -2.08 18.83
N VAL A 186 20.08 -1.04 19.55
CA VAL A 186 20.40 0.35 19.20
C VAL A 186 21.56 0.80 20.08
N ILE A 187 22.63 1.27 19.44
CA ILE A 187 23.89 1.65 20.08
C ILE A 187 24.28 3.04 19.59
N SER A 188 24.69 3.93 20.50
CA SER A 188 25.27 5.24 20.16
C SER A 188 26.72 5.27 20.61
N GLY A 189 27.67 5.31 19.66
CA GLY A 189 29.08 5.13 19.95
C GLY A 189 29.36 3.79 20.67
N GLN A 190 29.69 3.85 21.96
CA GLN A 190 29.92 2.68 22.82
C GLN A 190 28.77 2.39 23.80
N HIS A 191 27.71 3.20 23.80
CA HIS A 191 26.62 3.07 24.77
C HIS A 191 25.42 2.33 24.16
N PHE A 192 25.01 1.24 24.80
CA PHE A 192 23.78 0.53 24.47
C PHE A 192 22.56 1.33 24.97
N LEU A 193 21.61 1.62 24.08
CA LEU A 193 20.41 2.40 24.41
C LEU A 193 19.25 1.46 24.75
N HIS A 194 18.76 0.73 23.76
CA HIS A 194 17.65 -0.20 23.93
C HIS A 194 17.66 -1.29 22.85
N GLN A 195 16.88 -2.34 23.08
CA GLN A 195 16.68 -3.42 22.14
C GLN A 195 15.29 -3.30 21.54
N ILE A 196 15.23 -3.32 20.22
CA ILE A 196 14.01 -3.32 19.41
C ILE A 196 13.55 -4.77 19.24
N GLN A 197 12.28 -5.02 19.53
CA GLN A 197 11.64 -6.33 19.41
C GLN A 197 10.88 -6.46 18.08
N ALA A 198 10.40 -7.66 17.79
CA ALA A 198 9.51 -7.89 16.64
C ALA A 198 8.22 -7.06 16.76
N ASN A 199 7.70 -6.62 15.62
CA ASN A 199 6.54 -5.73 15.44
C ASN A 199 6.77 -4.27 15.89
N GLU A 200 8.02 -3.86 16.07
CA GLU A 200 8.40 -2.47 16.37
C GLU A 200 9.15 -1.84 15.19
N PHE A 201 9.05 -0.52 15.06
CA PHE A 201 9.78 0.20 14.02
C PHE A 201 11.27 0.24 14.35
N LEU A 202 12.13 0.23 13.34
CA LEU A 202 13.57 0.31 13.52
C LEU A 202 14.01 1.77 13.73
N ASP A 203 13.47 2.67 12.92
CA ASP A 203 13.95 4.03 12.69
C ASP A 203 12.81 5.07 12.69
N SER A 204 11.75 4.80 13.47
CA SER A 204 10.62 5.73 13.63
C SER A 204 11.03 7.13 14.11
N PRO A 205 11.97 7.33 15.06
CA PRO A 205 12.39 8.68 15.43
C PRO A 205 13.15 9.39 14.30
N GLU A 206 14.05 8.67 13.62
CA GLU A 206 14.84 9.22 12.52
C GLU A 206 13.97 9.59 11.32
N PHE A 207 12.96 8.77 11.01
CA PHE A 207 12.01 9.03 9.93
C PHE A 207 11.14 10.26 10.23
N GLU A 208 10.63 10.40 11.45
CA GLU A 208 9.81 11.54 11.86
C GLU A 208 10.64 12.83 11.95
N SER A 209 11.89 12.73 12.42
CA SER A 209 12.76 13.90 12.54
C SER A 209 13.31 14.39 11.20
N SER A 210 13.56 13.47 10.25
CA SER A 210 14.15 13.85 8.98
C SER A 210 13.13 14.55 8.09
N ARG A 211 13.56 15.64 7.45
CA ARG A 211 12.75 16.40 6.50
C ARG A 211 13.06 15.96 5.07
N SER A 212 12.02 15.89 4.24
CA SER A 212 12.18 15.56 2.82
C SER A 212 13.14 16.56 2.15
N GLY A 213 14.23 16.04 1.56
CA GLY A 213 15.24 16.83 0.85
C GLY A 213 16.50 17.19 1.65
N VAL A 214 16.57 16.90 2.96
CA VAL A 214 17.79 17.10 3.76
C VAL A 214 18.52 15.76 3.92
N GLU A 215 19.81 15.72 3.60
CA GLU A 215 20.65 14.52 3.78
C GLU A 215 21.03 14.33 5.26
N GLU A 216 20.06 13.95 6.09
CA GLU A 216 20.34 13.54 7.45
C GLU A 216 20.88 12.10 7.50
N LYS A 217 21.76 11.87 8.48
CA LYS A 217 22.35 10.56 8.72
C LYS A 217 21.92 10.03 10.08
N PHE A 218 21.89 8.71 10.20
CA PHE A 218 21.58 8.04 11.44
C PHE A 218 22.52 8.50 12.56
N LYS A 219 21.95 8.87 13.70
CA LYS A 219 22.71 9.28 14.90
C LYS A 219 23.09 8.10 15.79
N VAL A 220 22.52 6.93 15.51
CA VAL A 220 22.73 5.67 16.22
C VAL A 220 22.99 4.54 15.23
N SER A 221 23.65 3.49 15.69
CA SER A 221 23.83 2.25 14.95
C SER A 221 22.78 1.24 15.41
N ILE A 222 22.13 0.57 14.46
CA ILE A 222 21.12 -0.46 14.70
C ILE A 222 21.67 -1.78 14.20
N ILE A 223 21.94 -2.71 15.10
CA ILE A 223 22.64 -3.97 14.80
C ILE A 223 21.75 -5.16 15.15
N ALA A 224 21.58 -6.09 14.21
CA ALA A 224 20.80 -7.30 14.42
C ALA A 224 21.49 -8.21 15.43
N THR A 225 20.76 -8.63 16.48
CA THR A 225 21.27 -9.57 17.49
C THR A 225 20.93 -11.01 17.14
N THR A 226 19.84 -11.21 16.40
CA THR A 226 19.34 -12.50 15.93
C THR A 226 19.08 -12.40 14.42
N PRO A 227 18.82 -13.50 13.70
CA PRO A 227 18.39 -13.42 12.32
C PRO A 227 17.10 -12.59 12.24
N CYS A 228 17.20 -11.44 11.58
CA CYS A 228 16.15 -10.44 11.54
C CYS A 228 15.53 -10.39 10.15
N ARG A 229 14.21 -10.19 10.13
CA ARG A 229 13.48 -9.91 8.91
C ARG A 229 12.69 -8.64 9.09
N ALA A 230 12.88 -7.68 8.20
CA ALA A 230 12.27 -6.38 8.26
C ALA A 230 11.59 -6.04 6.93
N VAL A 231 10.51 -5.28 7.00
CA VAL A 231 9.96 -4.58 5.83
C VAL A 231 10.51 -3.16 5.86
N VAL A 232 10.99 -2.69 4.71
CA VAL A 232 11.60 -1.38 4.57
C VAL A 232 10.87 -0.62 3.47
N TRP A 233 10.38 0.56 3.79
CA TRP A 233 9.75 1.48 2.86
C TRP A 233 10.71 2.60 2.48
N GLN A 234 10.80 2.88 1.20
CA GLN A 234 11.50 4.08 0.74
C GLN A 234 10.64 5.31 1.03
N ARG A 235 11.25 6.38 1.55
CA ARG A 235 10.51 7.58 1.98
C ARG A 235 9.68 8.19 0.85
N GLN A 236 10.25 8.35 -0.34
CA GLN A 236 9.54 8.96 -1.48
C GLN A 236 8.29 8.16 -1.88
N SER A 237 8.43 6.84 -2.03
CA SER A 237 7.32 5.95 -2.38
C SER A 237 6.25 5.88 -1.28
N LEU A 238 6.68 5.92 -0.02
CA LEU A 238 5.79 5.93 1.13
C LEU A 238 5.01 7.26 1.18
N GLU A 239 5.69 8.40 1.15
CA GLU A 239 5.05 9.73 1.15
C GLU A 239 4.03 9.89 0.02
N TYR A 240 4.39 9.44 -1.20
CA TYR A 240 3.45 9.44 -2.33
C TYR A 240 2.18 8.62 -2.04
N LEU A 241 2.33 7.44 -1.43
CA LEU A 241 1.19 6.60 -1.04
C LEU A 241 0.35 7.27 0.06
N LEU A 242 0.97 7.91 1.04
CA LEU A 242 0.27 8.58 2.14
C LEU A 242 -0.52 9.81 1.67
N ILE A 243 -0.01 10.55 0.68
CA ILE A 243 -0.74 11.66 0.04
C ILE A 243 -1.99 11.13 -0.67
N LYS A 244 -1.89 9.98 -1.33
CA LYS A 244 -3.01 9.37 -2.06
C LYS A 244 -4.08 8.77 -1.13
N GLU A 245 -3.68 8.30 0.05
CA GLU A 245 -4.54 7.58 1.00
C GLU A 245 -4.45 8.22 2.39
N THR A 246 -5.22 9.29 2.61
CA THR A 246 -5.20 10.09 3.86
C THR A 246 -5.50 9.26 5.11
N HIS A 247 -6.40 8.28 5.03
CA HIS A 247 -6.68 7.36 6.12
C HIS A 247 -5.43 6.57 6.53
N LEU A 248 -4.67 6.07 5.56
CA LEU A 248 -3.45 5.31 5.82
C LEU A 248 -2.36 6.21 6.45
N SER A 249 -2.28 7.47 6.00
CA SER A 249 -1.39 8.49 6.57
C SER A 249 -1.64 8.68 8.06
N ASN A 250 -2.89 8.91 8.45
CA ASN A 250 -3.24 9.14 9.86
C ASN A 250 -2.93 7.92 10.73
N ILE A 251 -3.20 6.71 10.22
CA ILE A 251 -2.90 5.48 10.94
C ILE A 251 -1.38 5.28 11.08
N LEU A 252 -0.60 5.51 10.03
CA LEU A 252 0.84 5.37 10.10
C LEU A 252 1.45 6.40 11.06
N ALA A 253 0.99 7.66 11.03
CA ALA A 253 1.42 8.70 11.97
C ALA A 253 1.11 8.32 13.43
N LEU A 254 -0.06 7.73 13.68
CA LEU A 254 -0.43 7.22 15.01
C LEU A 254 0.50 6.08 15.46
N LEU A 255 0.80 5.14 14.57
CA LEU A 255 1.70 4.02 14.86
C LEU A 255 3.13 4.52 15.15
N LEU A 256 3.66 5.43 14.33
CA LEU A 256 4.97 6.05 14.54
C LEU A 256 5.02 6.80 15.87
N SER A 257 4.02 7.64 16.16
CA SER A 257 3.94 8.39 17.41
C SER A 257 3.91 7.47 18.63
N THR A 258 3.16 6.38 18.56
CA THR A 258 3.06 5.38 19.63
C THR A 258 4.40 4.66 19.85
N ASP A 259 5.08 4.28 18.77
CA ASP A 259 6.38 3.60 18.82
C ASP A 259 7.48 4.52 19.38
N ILE A 260 7.56 5.77 18.90
CA ILE A 260 8.48 6.79 19.42
C ILE A 260 8.25 6.99 20.92
N THR A 261 7.00 7.12 21.32
CA THR A 261 6.62 7.29 22.72
C THR A 261 7.08 6.12 23.58
N LYS A 262 6.88 4.87 23.13
CA LYS A 262 7.36 3.66 23.83
C LYS A 262 8.87 3.65 23.97
N LYS A 263 9.60 3.97 22.91
CA LYS A 263 11.07 4.04 22.94
C LYS A 263 11.57 5.13 23.91
N LEU A 264 10.93 6.29 23.92
CA LEU A 264 11.25 7.37 24.87
C LEU A 264 11.05 6.91 26.31
N TYR A 265 9.92 6.29 26.65
CA TYR A 265 9.72 5.75 28.01
C TYR A 265 10.72 4.64 28.35
N SER A 266 11.00 3.74 27.42
CA SER A 266 11.98 2.65 27.64
C SER A 266 13.40 3.16 27.87
N MET A 267 13.81 4.24 27.20
CA MET A 267 15.09 4.89 27.45
C MET A 267 15.07 5.66 28.77
N ASN A 268 13.96 6.34 29.07
CA ASN A 268 13.79 7.11 30.29
C ASN A 268 13.86 6.25 31.56
N ASP A 269 13.28 5.04 31.53
CA ASP A 269 13.38 4.06 32.63
C ASP A 269 14.82 3.69 33.01
N LYS A 270 15.78 3.89 32.10
CA LYS A 270 17.19 3.56 32.32
C LYS A 270 18.02 4.74 32.80
N MET A 271 17.51 5.96 32.70
CA MET A 271 18.17 7.17 33.22
C MET A 271 17.69 7.41 34.66
N VAL A 272 18.31 6.67 35.58
CA VAL A 272 18.18 6.91 37.02
C VAL A 272 19.13 8.04 37.39
N THR A 273 18.59 9.11 37.96
CA THR A 273 19.37 10.25 38.46
C THR A 273 20.34 9.77 39.55
N GLU A 274 21.48 10.45 39.78
CA GLU A 274 22.44 10.10 40.85
C GLU A 274 21.82 9.96 42.26
N LYS A 275 20.63 10.53 42.47
CA LYS A 275 19.83 10.43 43.71
C LYS A 275 18.88 9.21 43.77
N GLY A 276 18.95 8.29 42.81
CA GLY A 276 18.10 7.10 42.76
C GLY A 276 16.65 7.35 42.30
N SER A 277 16.31 8.58 41.89
CA SER A 277 14.97 8.93 41.40
C SER A 277 14.86 8.72 39.90
N HIS A 278 13.74 8.12 39.48
CA HIS A 278 13.33 8.02 38.08
C HIS A 278 12.91 9.42 37.57
N LEU A 279 13.35 9.79 36.37
CA LEU A 279 12.98 11.06 35.75
C LEU A 279 11.55 10.93 35.19
N ASP A 280 10.56 11.58 35.79
CA ASP A 280 9.24 11.65 35.15
C ASP A 280 9.20 12.81 34.15
N ILE A 281 9.42 12.48 32.87
CA ILE A 281 9.40 13.43 31.75
C ILE A 281 8.04 14.11 31.53
N ARG A 282 6.97 13.65 32.19
CA ARG A 282 5.63 14.27 32.12
C ARG A 282 5.50 15.47 33.03
N LEU A 283 6.35 15.58 34.04
CA LEU A 283 6.37 16.70 34.97
C LEU A 283 7.35 17.77 34.47
N PRO A 284 6.96 19.06 34.47
CA PRO A 284 7.93 20.13 34.23
C PRO A 284 9.03 20.00 35.30
N SER A 285 10.26 19.74 34.84
CA SER A 285 11.40 19.58 35.74
C SER A 285 11.71 20.92 36.42
N PHE A 286 11.32 21.06 37.69
CA PHE A 286 11.65 22.24 38.51
C PHE A 286 13.15 22.36 38.85
N THR A 287 13.99 21.42 38.43
CA THR A 287 15.42 21.41 38.75
C THR A 287 16.23 22.50 38.06
N GLY A 288 15.69 23.14 37.01
CA GLY A 288 16.32 24.31 36.37
C GLY A 288 16.26 25.60 37.20
N SER A 289 15.36 25.69 38.19
CA SER A 289 15.16 26.93 38.97
C SER A 289 15.94 26.97 40.29
N ILE A 290 16.57 25.86 40.70
CA ILE A 290 17.35 25.80 41.95
C ILE A 290 18.85 25.94 41.65
N ALA A 291 19.34 25.39 40.53
CA ALA A 291 20.74 25.57 40.12
C ALA A 291 21.08 27.05 39.80
N SER A 292 20.13 27.80 39.23
CA SER A 292 20.30 29.23 38.95
C SER A 292 20.28 30.12 40.21
N HIS A 293 19.70 29.64 41.31
CA HIS A 293 19.67 30.38 42.58
C HIS A 293 20.92 30.14 43.44
N GLU A 294 21.58 28.99 43.31
CA GLU A 294 22.82 28.67 44.04
C GLU A 294 24.05 29.38 43.43
N GLU A 295 24.11 29.50 42.10
CA GLU A 295 25.16 30.28 41.42
C GLU A 295 25.00 31.80 41.63
N ALA A 296 23.78 32.32 41.68
CA ALA A 296 23.52 33.73 41.98
C ALA A 296 23.95 34.10 43.42
N LYS A 297 23.88 33.16 44.37
CA LYS A 297 24.26 33.41 45.77
C LYS A 297 25.78 33.44 45.96
N LYS A 298 26.53 32.57 45.25
CA LYS A 298 28.01 32.59 45.24
C LYS A 298 28.62 33.80 44.55
N VAL A 299 27.97 34.33 43.51
CA VAL A 299 28.43 35.56 42.83
C VAL A 299 28.16 36.80 43.69
N THR A 300 27.09 36.82 44.48
CA THR A 300 26.75 37.98 45.31
C THR A 300 27.61 38.08 46.58
N GLU A 301 28.05 36.96 47.17
CA GLU A 301 28.95 36.98 48.35
C GLU A 301 30.42 37.30 48.01
N SER A 302 30.87 37.10 46.76
CA SER A 302 32.24 37.44 46.36
C SER A 302 32.43 38.91 45.95
N VAL A 303 31.34 39.63 45.68
CA VAL A 303 31.36 41.04 45.24
C VAL A 303 31.13 42.03 46.39
N LEU A 304 30.61 41.57 47.55
CA LEU A 304 30.29 42.43 48.70
C LEU A 304 31.32 42.35 49.86
N GLY A 305 32.57 41.99 49.58
CA GLY A 305 33.64 41.88 50.57
C GLY A 305 34.55 43.10 50.75
N CYS A 306 34.31 44.22 50.04
CA CYS A 306 35.21 45.38 50.09
C CYS A 306 34.45 46.71 49.91
N ARG A 307 33.91 47.28 50.99
CA ARG A 307 34.21 48.66 51.45
C ARG A 307 33.20 49.10 52.50
N GLU A 308 33.77 49.56 53.59
CA GLU A 308 33.14 50.13 54.77
C GLU A 308 32.95 51.66 54.60
N PHE A 309 31.86 52.20 55.21
CA PHE A 309 31.55 53.61 55.59
C PHE A 309 31.23 54.63 54.47
N VAL A 310 30.25 55.56 54.53
CA VAL A 310 29.49 56.31 55.57
C VAL A 310 28.09 56.72 54.99
N PRO A 311 27.02 56.93 55.79
CA PRO A 311 25.71 57.35 55.30
C PRO A 311 25.50 58.89 55.28
N LEU A 312 24.86 59.39 54.22
CA LEU A 312 24.08 60.63 54.13
C LEU A 312 22.93 60.31 53.15
N GLY A 313 21.68 60.69 53.29
CA GLY A 313 20.97 61.66 54.10
C GLY A 313 19.64 61.88 53.37
N ALA A 314 18.58 62.12 54.14
CA ALA A 314 17.17 62.07 53.78
C ALA A 314 16.68 62.89 52.55
N ASN A 315 15.50 62.47 52.06
CA ASN A 315 14.41 63.24 51.42
C ASN A 315 14.44 63.48 49.90
N GLY A 316 13.29 63.23 49.27
CA GLY A 316 12.78 64.09 48.19
C GLY A 316 12.20 63.37 46.97
N LEU A 317 10.92 63.62 46.71
CA LEU A 317 10.16 63.35 45.48
C LEU A 317 10.92 63.68 44.19
N MET A 318 10.64 62.96 43.09
CA MET A 318 9.87 63.48 41.93
C MET A 318 9.72 62.41 40.83
N GLN A 319 8.54 62.33 40.21
CA GLN A 319 8.31 61.68 38.91
C GLN A 319 8.79 62.60 37.74
N PRO A 320 8.42 62.35 36.46
CA PRO A 320 9.25 61.75 35.40
C PRO A 320 9.57 62.74 34.26
N LEU A 321 10.49 62.41 33.33
CA LEU A 321 10.48 63.00 31.97
C LEU A 321 11.34 62.23 30.95
N ARG A 322 10.61 61.54 30.05
CA ARG A 322 10.69 61.47 28.57
C ARG A 322 11.93 62.03 27.81
N THR A 323 12.36 61.22 26.82
CA THR A 323 13.12 61.49 25.54
C THR A 323 14.54 62.02 25.67
N ASP A 324 15.54 61.51 24.95
CA ASP A 324 15.57 60.93 23.60
C ASP A 324 16.03 59.46 23.51
#